data_AF-A0A1Z1UU71-F1
#
_entry.id   AF-A0A1Z1UU71-F1
#
_cell.length_a   1.000
_cell.length_b   1.000
_cell.length_c   1.000
_cell.angle_alpha   90.00
_cell.angle_beta   90.00
_cell.angle_gamma   90.00
#
_symmetry.space_group_name_H-M   'P 1'
#
loop_
_entity.id
_entity.type
_entity.pdbx_description
1 polymer ?
#
loop_
_entity_poly.entity_id
_entity_poly.type
_entity_poly.pdbx_seq_one_letter_code
_entity_poly.pdbx_strand_id
1 'polypeptide(L)'
;MTAYRTSAELAQLIRANPAIDLRPMHEYLASVVGRGGALQIGRGPELVASSVELDDVTVSVGTSWEDPSFLGTFDRTADTQLIRVVIGARLDTAIASDHSLPPAVELSRREEIAWLGVVLGGRADYAYRIVTDMSVYHVRPGWFIVLVDRDGTPRLAPSDFDWALASYGGRHAYREKVVPEDPDLLRDLRRSGDLVPVEQVPHPQAAPPVVWAQQFVSHLTATIADQLGRMGESNWFTFDEISLYGTNRVVVRYTWHLVAGDKAYGFDIDLEGLRERRLRLFDDPRASAAAWRVGVTPFSQPVWRDPQVVDGVTWIRFGVSE
;
A
#
# COMPACT_ATOMS: atom_id res chain seq x y z
N MET A 1 15.00 8.25 -35.89
CA MET A 1 15.76 8.38 -34.64
C MET A 1 15.14 9.52 -33.84
N THR A 2 14.21 9.21 -32.94
CA THR A 2 13.69 10.17 -31.96
C THR A 2 14.83 10.60 -31.04
N ALA A 3 15.00 11.91 -30.84
CA ALA A 3 16.01 12.44 -29.94
C ALA A 3 15.82 11.84 -28.54
N TYR A 4 16.92 11.48 -27.87
CA TYR A 4 16.88 10.89 -26.54
C TYR A 4 16.43 11.96 -25.53
N ARG A 5 15.15 11.91 -25.13
CA ARG A 5 14.56 12.84 -24.16
C ARG A 5 14.83 12.39 -22.73
N THR A 6 14.93 13.34 -21.83
CA THR A 6 14.99 13.17 -20.37
C THR A 6 13.59 12.99 -19.79
N SER A 7 13.47 12.47 -18.56
CA SER A 7 12.19 12.35 -17.86
C SER A 7 11.48 13.71 -17.71
N ALA A 8 12.22 14.79 -17.47
CA ALA A 8 11.69 16.14 -17.38
C ALA A 8 11.06 16.62 -18.69
N GLU A 9 11.72 16.38 -19.82
CA GLU A 9 11.21 16.72 -21.15
C GLU A 9 9.96 15.91 -21.50
N LEU A 10 9.95 14.61 -21.17
CA LEU A 10 8.77 13.76 -21.32
C LEU A 10 7.62 14.24 -20.43
N ALA A 11 7.88 14.65 -19.18
CA ALA A 11 6.88 15.19 -18.28
C ALA A 11 6.27 16.49 -18.81
N GLN A 12 7.07 17.34 -19.47
CA GLN A 12 6.56 18.54 -20.14
C GLN A 12 5.64 18.19 -21.32
N LEU A 13 5.98 17.19 -22.13
CA LEU A 13 5.13 16.72 -23.22
C LEU A 13 3.79 16.18 -22.72
N ILE A 14 3.81 15.38 -21.64
CA ILE A 14 2.59 14.86 -21.02
C ILE A 14 1.72 16.02 -20.52
N ARG A 15 2.27 16.99 -19.77
CA ARG A 15 1.50 18.15 -19.26
C ARG A 15 0.95 19.04 -20.37
N ALA A 16 1.67 19.16 -21.49
CA ALA A 16 1.26 19.98 -22.62
C ALA A 16 0.17 19.31 -23.49
N ASN A 17 -0.10 18.01 -23.30
CA ASN A 17 -1.08 17.29 -24.09
C ASN A 17 -2.51 17.61 -23.58
N PRO A 18 -3.35 18.31 -24.38
CA PRO A 18 -4.69 18.71 -23.96
C PRO A 18 -5.67 17.53 -23.83
N ALA A 19 -5.33 16.35 -24.35
CA ALA A 19 -6.15 15.15 -24.20
C ALA A 19 -6.01 14.49 -22.82
N ILE A 20 -5.02 14.89 -22.02
CA ILE A 20 -4.72 14.30 -20.72
C ILE A 20 -5.28 15.21 -19.62
N ASP A 21 -6.38 14.80 -18.98
CA ASP A 21 -6.94 15.53 -17.83
C ASP A 21 -6.37 15.00 -16.50
N LEU A 22 -5.42 15.74 -15.93
CA LEU A 22 -4.78 15.40 -14.66
C LEU A 22 -5.57 15.87 -13.43
N ARG A 23 -6.59 16.72 -13.62
CA ARG A 23 -7.32 17.35 -12.51
C ARG A 23 -7.92 16.33 -11.54
N PRO A 24 -8.58 15.23 -11.99
CA PRO A 24 -9.14 14.26 -11.06
C PRO A 24 -8.10 13.64 -10.13
N MET A 25 -6.90 13.33 -10.64
CA MET A 25 -5.80 12.79 -9.82
C MET A 25 -5.28 13.83 -8.83
N HIS A 26 -5.07 15.07 -9.27
CA HIS A 26 -4.57 16.14 -8.39
C HIS A 26 -5.59 16.51 -7.30
N GLU A 27 -6.88 16.60 -7.66
CA GLU A 27 -7.98 16.81 -6.71
C GLU A 27 -8.07 15.66 -5.71
N TYR A 28 -7.94 14.42 -6.18
CA TYR A 28 -7.92 13.24 -5.32
C TYR A 28 -6.76 13.30 -4.32
N LEU A 29 -5.53 13.48 -4.80
CA LEU A 29 -4.35 13.56 -3.93
C LEU A 29 -4.44 14.72 -2.94
N ALA A 30 -4.97 15.88 -3.38
CA ALA A 30 -5.22 17.02 -2.50
C ALA A 30 -6.31 16.74 -1.45
N SER A 31 -7.30 15.89 -1.76
CA SER A 31 -8.37 15.52 -0.83
C SER A 31 -7.93 14.50 0.24
N VAL A 32 -6.90 13.72 -0.07
CA VAL A 32 -6.31 12.72 0.83
C VAL A 32 -5.32 13.38 1.79
N VAL A 33 -4.55 14.35 1.30
CA VAL A 33 -3.70 15.20 2.14
C VAL A 33 -4.58 16.07 3.04
N GLY A 34 -4.39 16.03 4.36
CA GLY A 34 -5.12 16.86 5.32
C GLY A 34 -6.39 16.25 5.94
N ARG A 35 -6.80 15.03 5.55
CA ARG A 35 -7.88 14.31 6.26
C ARG A 35 -7.30 13.43 7.36
N GLY A 36 -7.49 13.83 8.61
CA GLY A 36 -7.06 13.07 9.77
C GLY A 36 -7.61 11.63 9.76
N GLY A 37 -6.69 10.66 9.75
CA GLY A 37 -6.84 9.32 10.33
C GLY A 37 -7.97 8.40 9.85
N ALA A 38 -8.75 8.72 8.82
CA ALA A 38 -9.78 7.80 8.32
C ALA A 38 -9.16 6.80 7.34
N LEU A 39 -8.66 5.67 7.84
CA LEU A 39 -8.09 4.58 7.04
C LEU A 39 -9.09 3.97 6.06
N GLN A 40 -9.31 4.62 4.94
CA GLN A 40 -9.76 3.95 3.74
C GLN A 40 -8.53 3.76 2.87
N ILE A 41 -8.22 2.52 2.52
CA ILE A 41 -7.39 2.28 1.33
C ILE A 41 -8.24 2.77 0.16
N GLY A 42 -8.09 4.04 -0.18
CA GLY A 42 -8.78 4.61 -1.32
C GLY A 42 -8.02 4.21 -2.57
N ARG A 43 -8.72 3.63 -3.55
CA ARG A 43 -8.25 3.73 -4.93
C ARG A 43 -8.60 5.11 -5.44
N GLY A 44 -7.58 5.83 -5.89
CA GLY A 44 -7.75 7.06 -6.63
C GLY A 44 -8.22 6.81 -8.04
N PRO A 45 -8.53 7.88 -8.79
CA PRO A 45 -8.85 7.76 -10.20
C PRO A 45 -7.66 7.15 -10.95
N GLU A 46 -7.98 6.36 -11.96
CA GLU A 46 -7.01 5.88 -12.95
C GLU A 46 -7.02 6.82 -14.14
N LEU A 47 -5.84 7.29 -14.53
CA LEU A 47 -5.63 8.05 -15.76
C LEU A 47 -5.23 7.09 -16.87
N VAL A 48 -5.79 7.26 -18.05
CA VAL A 48 -5.44 6.49 -19.24
C VAL A 48 -5.07 7.46 -20.36
N ALA A 49 -3.91 7.27 -20.97
CA ALA A 49 -3.37 8.16 -21.99
C ALA A 49 -2.39 7.42 -22.91
N SER A 50 -2.11 7.96 -24.10
CA SER A 50 -1.09 7.39 -24.99
C SER A 50 0.32 7.57 -24.43
N SER A 51 1.21 6.62 -24.71
CA SER A 51 2.65 6.77 -24.47
C SER A 51 3.21 7.94 -25.26
N VAL A 52 4.19 8.63 -24.68
CA VAL A 52 4.91 9.74 -25.33
C VAL A 52 6.19 9.31 -26.02
N GLU A 53 6.57 8.03 -25.87
CA GLU A 53 7.77 7.44 -26.47
C GLU A 53 7.48 6.26 -27.40
N LEU A 54 6.38 5.55 -27.19
CA LEU A 54 5.99 4.37 -27.95
C LEU A 54 4.71 4.65 -28.74
N ASP A 55 4.73 4.33 -30.04
CA ASP A 55 3.54 4.37 -30.88
C ASP A 55 2.61 3.21 -30.52
N ASP A 56 1.29 3.41 -30.68
CA ASP A 56 0.25 2.39 -30.44
C ASP A 56 0.32 1.74 -29.05
N VAL A 57 0.63 2.53 -28.02
CA VAL A 57 0.68 2.11 -26.62
C VAL A 57 -0.15 3.04 -25.75
N THR A 58 -1.04 2.45 -24.97
CA THR A 58 -1.77 3.12 -23.89
C THR A 58 -1.05 2.90 -22.56
N VAL A 59 -0.82 3.99 -21.83
CA VAL A 59 -0.36 4.03 -20.46
C VAL A 59 -1.54 4.23 -19.52
N SER A 60 -1.59 3.43 -18.45
CA SER A 60 -2.49 3.65 -17.33
C SER A 60 -1.73 4.01 -16.07
N VAL A 61 -2.21 5.02 -15.35
CA VAL A 61 -1.62 5.53 -14.12
C VAL A 61 -2.66 5.53 -13.02
N GLY A 62 -2.51 4.61 -12.08
CA GLY A 62 -3.35 4.49 -10.90
C GLY A 62 -2.68 5.11 -9.68
N THR A 63 -3.49 5.68 -8.79
CA THR A 63 -3.04 6.10 -7.46
C THR A 63 -3.81 5.39 -6.38
N SER A 64 -3.16 5.12 -5.26
CA SER A 64 -3.84 4.74 -4.03
C SER A 64 -3.10 5.33 -2.84
N TRP A 65 -3.76 5.34 -1.69
CA TRP A 65 -3.14 5.75 -0.45
C TRP A 65 -3.43 4.75 0.66
N GLU A 66 -2.54 4.69 1.63
CA GLU A 66 -2.66 3.84 2.81
C GLU A 66 -1.88 4.41 4.00
N ASP A 67 -2.25 4.00 5.21
CA ASP A 67 -1.52 4.32 6.43
C ASP A 67 -0.24 3.43 6.50
N PRO A 68 0.99 3.98 6.39
CA PRO A 68 2.23 3.20 6.35
C PRO A 68 2.66 2.65 7.71
N SER A 69 1.85 2.80 8.74
CA SER A 69 2.32 2.71 10.12
C SER A 69 2.70 1.33 10.60
N PHE A 70 2.26 0.31 9.88
CA PHE A 70 2.70 -1.06 10.08
C PHE A 70 3.94 -1.42 9.26
N LEU A 71 4.42 -0.51 8.41
CA LEU A 71 5.55 -0.70 7.53
C LEU A 71 6.85 -0.19 8.14
N GLY A 72 6.88 0.58 9.22
CA GLY A 72 8.12 1.06 9.81
C GLY A 72 7.88 2.07 10.91
N THR A 73 8.96 2.61 11.46
CA THR A 73 8.84 3.55 12.58
C THR A 73 8.71 4.99 12.08
N PHE A 74 7.57 5.62 12.36
CA PHE A 74 7.21 6.97 11.89
C PHE A 74 6.94 7.95 13.03
N ASP A 75 7.23 9.24 12.79
CA ASP A 75 6.76 10.32 13.64
C ASP A 75 5.22 10.33 13.63
N ARG A 76 4.66 9.99 14.79
CA ARG A 76 3.22 9.87 15.00
C ARG A 76 2.49 11.19 14.94
N THR A 77 3.18 12.30 15.25
CA THR A 77 2.59 13.63 15.15
C THR A 77 2.55 14.11 13.71
N ALA A 78 3.37 13.55 12.82
CA ALA A 78 3.31 13.87 11.41
C ALA A 78 2.05 13.32 10.72
N ASP A 79 1.45 12.25 11.25
CA ASP A 79 0.34 11.52 10.60
C ASP A 79 0.70 11.15 9.16
N THR A 80 1.84 10.45 9.03
CA THR A 80 2.42 10.07 7.74
C THR A 80 1.46 9.19 6.94
N GLN A 81 1.31 9.47 5.66
CA GLN A 81 0.55 8.72 4.67
C GLN A 81 1.48 8.17 3.60
N LEU A 82 1.12 7.01 3.06
CA LEU A 82 1.78 6.39 1.92
C LEU A 82 0.93 6.63 0.68
N ILE A 83 1.49 7.26 -0.34
CA ILE A 83 0.88 7.34 -1.66
C ILE A 83 1.61 6.34 -2.57
N ARG A 84 0.82 5.49 -3.20
CA ARG A 84 1.27 4.53 -4.19
C ARG A 84 0.86 4.99 -5.57
N VAL A 85 1.79 4.95 -6.51
CA VAL A 85 1.54 5.21 -7.93
C VAL A 85 1.89 3.95 -8.71
N VAL A 86 0.94 3.47 -9.50
CA VAL A 86 1.10 2.29 -10.35
C VAL A 86 1.02 2.74 -11.80
N ILE A 87 2.07 2.50 -12.58
CA ILE A 87 2.17 2.92 -13.98
C ILE A 87 2.31 1.66 -14.83
N GLY A 88 1.29 1.34 -15.64
CA GLY A 88 1.31 0.21 -16.57
C GLY A 88 1.18 0.68 -18.00
N ALA A 89 1.62 -0.14 -18.95
CA ALA A 89 1.38 0.11 -20.37
C ALA A 89 0.96 -1.16 -21.10
N ARG A 90 0.14 -0.98 -22.14
CA ARG A 90 -0.38 -2.04 -22.98
C ARG A 90 -0.46 -1.57 -24.43
N LEU A 91 -0.35 -2.51 -25.38
CA LEU A 91 -0.54 -2.21 -26.80
C LEU A 91 -1.98 -1.77 -27.08
N ASP A 92 -2.13 -0.82 -27.99
CA ASP A 92 -3.40 -0.38 -28.55
C ASP A 92 -3.86 -1.41 -29.58
N THR A 93 -4.43 -2.53 -29.12
CA THR A 93 -4.97 -3.52 -30.05
C THR A 93 -6.37 -3.14 -30.52
N ALA A 94 -6.57 -3.10 -31.84
CA ALA A 94 -7.91 -3.11 -32.43
C ALA A 94 -8.57 -4.47 -32.12
N ILE A 95 -9.41 -4.50 -31.08
CA ILE A 95 -10.38 -5.55 -30.76
C ILE A 95 -9.77 -6.96 -30.66
N ALA A 96 -9.39 -7.38 -29.45
CA ALA A 96 -9.28 -8.81 -29.16
C ALA A 96 -10.69 -9.39 -29.01
N SER A 97 -11.04 -10.34 -29.88
CA SER A 97 -12.12 -11.30 -29.63
C SER A 97 -11.72 -12.14 -28.42
N ASP A 98 -12.62 -12.26 -27.45
CA ASP A 98 -12.44 -12.84 -26.11
C ASP A 98 -11.74 -11.92 -25.10
N HIS A 99 -12.33 -11.87 -23.90
CA HIS A 99 -12.10 -11.05 -22.70
C HIS A 99 -10.65 -10.98 -22.15
N SER A 100 -9.66 -10.85 -23.02
CA SER A 100 -8.24 -10.77 -22.72
C SER A 100 -7.77 -9.32 -22.80
N LEU A 101 -7.06 -8.87 -21.77
CA LEU A 101 -6.43 -7.55 -21.78
C LEU A 101 -5.32 -7.53 -22.86
N PRO A 102 -5.14 -6.40 -23.59
CA PRO A 102 -4.07 -6.29 -24.57
C PRO A 102 -2.69 -6.58 -23.96
N PRO A 103 -1.71 -7.08 -24.73
CA PRO A 103 -0.39 -7.44 -24.18
C PRO A 103 0.25 -6.27 -23.42
N ALA A 104 0.87 -6.57 -22.27
CA ALA A 104 1.61 -5.58 -21.51
C ALA A 104 2.91 -5.21 -22.23
N VAL A 105 3.25 -3.92 -22.16
CA VAL A 105 4.46 -3.34 -22.77
C VAL A 105 5.32 -2.74 -21.67
N GLU A 106 6.63 -2.94 -21.76
CA GLU A 106 7.58 -2.32 -20.85
C GLU A 106 7.79 -0.86 -21.27
N LEU A 107 7.47 0.07 -20.37
CA LEU A 107 7.82 1.47 -20.55
C LEU A 107 9.29 1.68 -20.23
N SER A 108 9.88 2.70 -20.86
CA SER A 108 11.20 3.15 -20.45
C SER A 108 11.14 3.71 -19.02
N ARG A 109 12.21 3.52 -18.25
CA ARG A 109 12.30 4.07 -16.88
C ARG A 109 12.09 5.58 -16.83
N ARG A 110 12.52 6.30 -17.87
CA ARG A 110 12.37 7.76 -17.97
C ARG A 110 10.92 8.17 -18.19
N GLU A 111 10.15 7.40 -18.97
CA GLU A 111 8.72 7.67 -19.15
C GLU A 111 7.93 7.33 -17.87
N GLU A 112 8.27 6.24 -17.17
CA GLU A 112 7.72 5.96 -15.84
C GLU A 112 7.96 7.14 -14.87
N ILE A 113 9.20 7.64 -14.80
CA ILE A 113 9.55 8.79 -13.94
C ILE A 113 8.84 10.07 -14.41
N ALA A 114 8.65 10.25 -15.72
CA ALA A 114 7.90 11.38 -16.26
C ALA A 114 6.44 11.36 -15.79
N TRP A 115 5.75 10.23 -15.94
CA TRP A 115 4.39 10.04 -15.43
C TRP A 115 4.31 10.27 -13.91
N LEU A 116 5.28 9.76 -13.16
CA LEU A 116 5.39 9.98 -11.73
C LEU A 116 5.51 11.47 -11.38
N GLY A 117 6.39 12.21 -12.07
CA GLY A 117 6.59 13.65 -11.89
C GLY A 117 5.39 14.50 -12.30
N VAL A 118 4.59 14.03 -13.26
CA VAL A 118 3.32 14.66 -13.65
C VAL A 118 2.25 14.50 -12.57
N VAL A 119 2.15 13.30 -11.99
CA VAL A 119 1.15 12.97 -10.97
C VAL A 119 1.49 13.58 -9.62
N LEU A 120 2.72 13.43 -9.15
CA LEU A 120 3.14 13.80 -7.80
C LEU A 120 3.74 15.21 -7.71
N GLY A 121 4.08 15.83 -8.83
CA GLY A 121 4.84 17.08 -8.87
C GLY A 121 6.20 16.91 -8.17
N GLY A 122 6.62 17.93 -7.41
CA GLY A 122 7.90 17.91 -6.67
C GLY A 122 8.02 16.78 -5.63
N ARG A 123 6.93 16.10 -5.26
CA ARG A 123 6.98 14.94 -4.37
C ARG A 123 7.59 13.70 -5.04
N ALA A 124 7.61 13.64 -6.38
CA ALA A 124 8.20 12.54 -7.13
C ALA A 124 9.67 12.30 -6.78
N ASP A 125 10.40 13.37 -6.43
CA ASP A 125 11.81 13.30 -6.00
C ASP A 125 12.00 12.51 -4.70
N TYR A 126 10.95 12.38 -3.88
CA TYR A 126 10.96 11.59 -2.64
C TYR A 126 10.51 10.14 -2.86
N ALA A 127 10.07 9.78 -4.07
CA ALA A 127 9.57 8.45 -4.34
C ALA A 127 10.65 7.38 -4.40
N TYR A 128 10.20 6.14 -4.24
CA TYR A 128 10.96 4.90 -4.39
C TYR A 128 10.24 4.00 -5.37
N ARG A 129 10.95 3.47 -6.36
CA ARG A 129 10.45 2.41 -7.24
C ARG A 129 10.59 1.08 -6.51
N ILE A 130 9.55 0.26 -6.53
CA ILE A 130 9.56 -1.08 -5.96
C ILE A 130 9.89 -2.07 -7.07
N VAL A 131 10.94 -2.84 -6.87
CA VAL A 131 11.35 -3.90 -7.77
C VAL A 131 11.13 -5.23 -7.07
N THR A 132 10.48 -6.15 -7.78
CA THR A 132 10.17 -7.49 -7.28
C THR A 132 10.71 -8.53 -8.24
N ASP A 133 11.04 -9.73 -7.76
CA ASP A 133 11.53 -10.81 -8.62
C ASP A 133 10.55 -11.18 -9.74
N MET A 134 9.25 -10.94 -9.53
CA MET A 134 8.22 -11.17 -10.54
C MET A 134 8.37 -10.30 -11.79
N SER A 135 9.08 -9.18 -11.70
CA SER A 135 9.41 -8.33 -12.85
C SER A 135 10.41 -8.99 -13.81
N VAL A 136 11.15 -10.02 -13.36
CA VAL A 136 12.07 -10.79 -14.22
C VAL A 136 11.30 -11.73 -15.16
N TYR A 137 10.16 -12.24 -14.70
CA TYR A 137 9.39 -13.26 -15.44
C TYR A 137 8.32 -12.68 -16.35
N HIS A 138 7.82 -11.48 -16.02
CA HIS A 138 6.73 -10.84 -16.75
C HIS A 138 6.90 -9.33 -16.75
N VAL A 139 6.48 -8.69 -17.85
CA VAL A 139 6.28 -7.23 -17.87
C VAL A 139 5.24 -6.88 -16.81
N ARG A 140 5.63 -6.07 -15.84
CA ARG A 140 4.79 -5.61 -14.72
C ARG A 140 4.70 -4.09 -14.74
N PRO A 141 3.59 -3.51 -14.26
CA PRO A 141 3.52 -2.09 -14.01
C PRO A 141 4.64 -1.62 -13.08
N GLY A 142 5.21 -0.45 -13.35
CA GLY A 142 6.11 0.25 -12.44
C GLY A 142 5.35 0.65 -11.18
N TRP A 143 5.89 0.30 -10.01
CA TRP A 143 5.30 0.59 -8.71
C TRP A 143 6.15 1.60 -7.96
N PHE A 144 5.54 2.70 -7.55
CA PHE A 144 6.22 3.77 -6.83
C PHE A 144 5.53 4.05 -5.51
N ILE A 145 6.33 4.32 -4.49
CA ILE A 145 5.89 4.69 -3.15
C ILE A 145 6.48 6.06 -2.82
N VAL A 146 5.65 6.98 -2.34
CA VAL A 146 6.09 8.23 -1.70
C VAL A 146 5.40 8.37 -0.34
N LEU A 147 6.14 8.85 0.65
CA LEU A 147 5.62 9.13 1.98
C LEU A 147 5.41 10.63 2.12
N VAL A 148 4.28 11.04 2.69
CA VAL A 148 3.94 12.45 2.93
C VAL A 148 3.37 12.59 4.34
N ASP A 149 3.57 13.72 5.01
CA ASP A 149 2.84 14.01 6.24
C ASP A 149 1.43 14.56 5.99
N ARG A 150 0.70 14.88 7.07
CA ARG A 150 -0.65 15.45 7.03
C ARG A 150 -0.79 16.68 6.13
N ASP A 151 0.27 17.47 6.01
CA ASP A 151 0.27 18.71 5.22
C ASP A 151 0.72 18.45 3.76
N GLY A 152 1.05 17.19 3.45
CA GLY A 152 1.48 16.77 2.12
C GLY A 152 2.96 17.04 1.88
N THR A 153 3.74 17.32 2.93
CA THR A 153 5.18 17.50 2.83
C THR A 153 5.82 16.13 2.63
N PRO A 154 6.62 15.93 1.57
CA PRO A 154 7.22 14.63 1.31
C PRO A 154 8.29 14.27 2.34
N ARG A 155 8.42 12.98 2.64
CA ARG A 155 9.34 12.44 3.64
C ARG A 155 10.10 11.25 3.08
N LEU A 156 11.32 11.06 3.58
CA LEU A 156 12.09 9.84 3.34
C LEU A 156 11.58 8.72 4.25
N ALA A 157 11.76 7.47 3.81
CA ALA A 157 11.36 6.31 4.59
C ALA A 157 12.31 6.10 5.77
N PRO A 158 11.83 5.61 6.92
CA PRO A 158 12.70 5.23 8.02
C PRO A 158 13.56 4.01 7.64
N SER A 159 14.68 3.84 8.34
CA SER A 159 15.67 2.78 8.04
C SER A 159 15.13 1.36 8.22
N ASP A 160 14.09 1.21 9.03
CA ASP A 160 13.40 -0.03 9.33
C ASP A 160 12.16 -0.28 8.46
N PHE A 161 11.93 0.54 7.42
CA PHE A 161 10.77 0.39 6.56
C PHE A 161 10.75 -0.99 5.85
N ASP A 162 9.68 -1.76 6.05
CA ASP A 162 9.42 -3.09 5.53
C ASP A 162 8.93 -3.00 4.06
N TRP A 163 9.91 -2.92 3.16
CA TRP A 163 9.68 -2.89 1.71
C TRP A 163 8.99 -4.14 1.17
N ALA A 164 9.19 -5.30 1.82
CA ALA A 164 8.55 -6.55 1.40
C ALA A 164 7.05 -6.50 1.68
N LEU A 165 6.64 -6.04 2.86
CA LEU A 165 5.24 -5.86 3.20
C LEU A 165 4.59 -4.74 2.38
N ALA A 166 5.32 -3.65 2.14
CA ALA A 166 4.89 -2.54 1.28
C ALA A 166 4.70 -2.95 -0.20
N SER A 167 5.17 -4.13 -0.61
CA SER A 167 4.98 -4.68 -1.95
C SER A 167 3.76 -5.62 -2.08
N TYR A 168 2.90 -5.69 -1.04
CA TYR A 168 1.80 -6.66 -0.93
C TYR A 168 2.26 -8.12 -0.94
N GLY A 169 3.39 -8.43 -0.30
CA GLY A 169 3.76 -9.81 0.02
C GLY A 169 4.62 -10.53 -1.03
N GLY A 170 5.33 -9.81 -1.89
CA GLY A 170 6.39 -10.41 -2.69
C GLY A 170 7.49 -10.99 -1.78
N ARG A 171 7.92 -12.25 -2.03
CA ARG A 171 8.99 -12.90 -1.24
C ARG A 171 10.30 -12.08 -1.23
N HIS A 172 10.55 -11.36 -2.32
CA HIS A 172 11.67 -10.45 -2.47
C HIS A 172 11.17 -9.18 -3.16
N ALA A 173 11.17 -8.08 -2.41
CA ALA A 173 10.95 -6.75 -2.93
C ALA A 173 12.02 -5.82 -2.36
N TYR A 174 12.62 -5.01 -3.23
CA TYR A 174 13.58 -4.00 -2.84
C TYR A 174 13.20 -2.66 -3.45
N ARG A 175 13.72 -1.60 -2.84
CA ARG A 175 13.52 -0.24 -3.32
C ARG A 175 14.64 0.17 -4.26
N GLU A 176 14.30 0.99 -5.23
CA GLU A 176 15.25 1.83 -5.95
C GLU A 176 14.84 3.29 -5.76
N LYS A 177 15.75 4.09 -5.22
CA LYS A 177 15.49 5.51 -5.04
C LYS A 177 15.36 6.21 -6.40
N VAL A 178 14.26 6.93 -6.62
CA VAL A 178 14.14 7.82 -7.78
C VAL A 178 15.16 8.94 -7.61
N VAL A 179 15.96 9.20 -8.65
CA VAL A 179 16.97 10.27 -8.63
C VAL A 179 16.23 11.61 -8.65
N PRO A 180 16.38 12.46 -7.62
CA PRO A 180 15.72 13.76 -7.58
C PRO A 180 16.15 14.67 -8.72
N GLU A 181 15.21 15.46 -9.24
CA GLU A 181 15.51 16.62 -10.07
C GLU A 181 15.98 17.82 -9.23
N ASP A 182 15.52 17.93 -7.98
CA ASP A 182 16.00 18.94 -7.02
C ASP A 182 17.49 18.71 -6.68
N PRO A 183 18.39 19.65 -7.06
CA PRO A 183 19.82 19.51 -6.82
C PRO A 183 20.21 19.61 -5.35
N ASP A 184 19.42 20.29 -4.52
CA ASP A 184 19.69 20.41 -3.08
C ASP A 184 19.33 19.11 -2.37
N LEU A 185 18.16 18.56 -2.66
CA LEU A 185 17.80 17.21 -2.18
C LEU A 185 18.81 16.17 -2.65
N LEU A 186 19.21 16.16 -3.92
CA LEU A 186 20.22 15.22 -4.42
C LEU A 186 21.55 15.34 -3.66
N ARG A 187 21.97 16.56 -3.31
CA ARG A 187 23.19 16.80 -2.52
C ARG A 187 23.06 16.24 -1.11
N ASP A 188 21.90 16.40 -0.50
CA ASP A 188 21.62 15.90 0.84
C ASP A 188 21.54 14.37 0.86
N LEU A 189 20.86 13.75 -0.11
CA LEU A 189 20.80 12.29 -0.24
C LEU A 189 22.19 11.67 -0.43
N ARG A 190 23.09 12.33 -1.17
CA ARG A 190 24.48 11.88 -1.33
C ARG A 190 25.28 11.90 -0.03
N ARG A 191 24.92 12.76 0.92
CA ARG A 191 25.62 12.91 2.21
C ARG A 191 25.01 12.02 3.28
N SER A 192 23.69 11.95 3.33
CA SER A 192 22.94 11.38 4.47
C SER A 192 22.27 10.05 4.13
N GLY A 193 22.25 9.65 2.85
CA GLY A 193 21.53 8.47 2.39
C GLY A 193 20.08 8.75 2.01
N ASP A 194 19.39 7.73 1.52
CA ASP A 194 17.99 7.79 1.09
C ASP A 194 16.99 7.42 2.18
N LEU A 195 17.44 6.98 3.36
CA LEU A 195 16.60 6.62 4.51
C LEU A 195 16.92 7.48 5.72
N VAL A 196 15.91 7.69 6.57
CA VAL A 196 16.08 8.33 7.88
C VAL A 196 16.43 7.25 8.91
N PRO A 197 17.57 7.35 9.62
CA PRO A 197 17.87 6.43 10.72
C PRO A 197 16.75 6.44 11.77
N VAL A 198 16.27 5.27 12.17
CA VAL A 198 15.13 5.12 13.10
C VAL A 198 15.36 5.82 14.45
N GLU A 199 16.62 5.92 14.87
CA GLU A 199 17.03 6.61 16.10
C GLU A 199 16.80 8.13 16.04
N GLN A 200 16.67 8.68 14.84
CA GLN A 200 16.43 10.10 14.59
C GLN A 200 14.94 10.43 14.39
N VAL A 201 14.09 9.41 14.28
CA VAL A 201 12.64 9.60 14.14
C VAL A 201 12.06 9.96 15.52
N PRO A 202 11.28 11.04 15.66
CA PRO A 202 10.62 11.37 16.92
C PRO A 202 9.57 10.30 17.32
N HIS A 203 9.69 9.78 18.54
CA HIS A 203 8.77 8.78 19.13
C HIS A 203 8.02 9.33 20.34
N PRO A 204 7.09 10.29 20.17
CA PRO A 204 6.25 10.67 21.29
C PRO A 204 5.37 9.48 21.68
N GLN A 205 5.47 9.04 22.94
CA GLN A 205 4.56 8.04 23.50
C GLN A 205 3.14 8.59 23.49
N ALA A 206 2.38 8.26 22.44
CA ALA A 206 0.97 8.59 22.38
C ALA A 206 0.24 7.67 23.37
N ALA A 207 -0.41 8.27 24.38
CA ALA A 207 -1.32 7.54 25.26
C ALA A 207 -2.38 6.83 24.40
N PRO A 208 -2.73 5.57 24.72
CA PRO A 208 -3.71 4.84 23.92
C PRO A 208 -5.04 5.59 23.95
N PRO A 209 -5.71 5.79 22.79
CA PRO A 209 -7.03 6.38 22.77
C PRO A 209 -7.99 5.56 23.62
N VAL A 210 -8.87 6.24 24.39
CA VAL A 210 -9.88 5.59 25.26
C VAL A 210 -10.79 4.64 24.48
N VAL A 211 -10.92 4.85 23.17
CA VAL A 211 -11.78 4.10 22.25
C VAL A 211 -11.03 3.07 21.40
N TRP A 212 -9.83 2.64 21.82
CA TRP A 212 -8.96 1.74 21.03
C TRP A 212 -9.67 0.46 20.59
N ALA A 213 -10.40 -0.20 21.50
CA ALA A 213 -11.08 -1.45 21.19
C ALA A 213 -12.17 -1.28 20.11
N GLN A 214 -12.94 -0.20 20.19
CA GLN A 214 -13.96 0.13 19.19
C GLN A 214 -13.33 0.49 17.85
N GLN A 215 -12.23 1.25 17.86
CA GLN A 215 -11.47 1.55 16.64
C GLN A 215 -10.92 0.27 16.01
N PHE A 216 -10.39 -0.65 16.82
CA PHE A 216 -9.83 -1.90 16.34
C PHE A 216 -10.90 -2.72 15.61
N VAL A 217 -12.07 -2.91 16.24
CA VAL A 217 -13.16 -3.67 15.62
C VAL A 217 -13.69 -2.99 14.36
N SER A 218 -13.86 -1.67 14.39
CA SER A 218 -14.28 -0.90 13.22
C SER A 218 -13.32 -1.10 12.03
N HIS A 219 -12.02 -0.96 12.26
CA HIS A 219 -11.01 -1.13 11.21
C HIS A 219 -10.84 -2.58 10.77
N LEU A 220 -11.03 -3.54 11.67
CA LEU A 220 -10.95 -4.97 11.36
C LEU A 220 -12.07 -5.34 10.38
N THR A 221 -13.30 -4.95 10.71
CA THR A 221 -14.48 -5.16 9.86
C THR A 221 -14.33 -4.45 8.51
N ALA A 222 -13.87 -3.19 8.51
CA ALA A 222 -13.64 -2.45 7.27
C ALA A 222 -12.59 -3.11 6.36
N THR A 223 -11.50 -3.60 6.95
CA THR A 223 -10.43 -4.30 6.21
C THR A 223 -10.97 -5.59 5.59
N ILE A 224 -11.71 -6.39 6.36
CA ILE A 224 -12.30 -7.64 5.86
C ILE A 224 -13.30 -7.35 4.74
N ALA A 225 -14.16 -6.36 4.90
CA ALA A 225 -15.12 -5.95 3.88
C ALA A 225 -14.44 -5.48 2.58
N ASP A 226 -13.36 -4.70 2.67
CA ASP A 226 -12.56 -4.29 1.51
C ASP A 226 -11.93 -5.50 0.80
N GLN A 227 -11.33 -6.42 1.56
CA GLN A 227 -10.73 -7.64 0.98
C GLN A 227 -11.78 -8.51 0.28
N LEU A 228 -12.94 -8.73 0.91
CA LEU A 228 -14.05 -9.44 0.27
C LEU A 228 -14.54 -8.73 -1.00
N GLY A 229 -14.70 -7.41 -0.95
CA GLY A 229 -15.12 -6.61 -2.11
C GLY A 229 -14.14 -6.70 -3.29
N ARG A 230 -12.83 -6.79 -3.01
CA ARG A 230 -11.78 -6.98 -4.04
C ARG A 230 -11.80 -8.36 -4.69
N MET A 231 -12.36 -9.36 -4.01
CA MET A 231 -12.47 -10.72 -4.54
C MET A 231 -13.60 -10.89 -5.56
N GLY A 232 -14.47 -9.88 -5.71
CA GLY A 232 -15.56 -9.87 -6.67
C GLY A 232 -16.57 -10.99 -6.39
N GLU A 233 -16.93 -11.76 -7.41
CA GLU A 233 -17.88 -12.89 -7.29
C GLU A 233 -17.28 -14.16 -6.63
N SER A 234 -16.02 -14.10 -6.18
CA SER A 234 -15.33 -15.24 -5.59
C SER A 234 -15.81 -15.48 -4.14
N ASN A 235 -16.70 -16.46 -3.95
CA ASN A 235 -17.24 -16.82 -2.63
C ASN A 235 -16.31 -17.74 -1.83
N TRP A 236 -15.04 -17.36 -1.67
CA TRP A 236 -14.06 -18.20 -0.96
C TRP A 236 -14.18 -18.07 0.56
N PHE A 237 -14.79 -17.00 1.08
CA PHE A 237 -14.85 -16.76 2.52
C PHE A 237 -16.23 -16.30 2.95
N THR A 238 -16.70 -16.84 4.08
CA THR A 238 -17.86 -16.34 4.82
C THR A 238 -17.41 -15.97 6.22
N PHE A 239 -17.69 -14.73 6.66
CA PHE A 239 -17.41 -14.29 8.03
C PHE A 239 -18.69 -14.35 8.85
N ASP A 240 -18.72 -15.29 9.81
CA ASP A 240 -19.90 -15.60 10.62
C ASP A 240 -20.01 -14.69 11.86
N GLU A 241 -18.86 -14.24 12.37
CA GLU A 241 -18.80 -13.45 13.59
C GLU A 241 -17.63 -12.46 13.57
N ILE A 242 -17.90 -11.22 14.00
CA ILE A 242 -16.89 -10.25 14.43
C ILE A 242 -17.46 -9.54 15.66
N SER A 243 -17.01 -9.93 16.85
CA SER A 243 -17.62 -9.52 18.13
C SER A 243 -16.58 -8.98 19.11
N LEU A 244 -16.89 -7.87 19.77
CA LEU A 244 -16.15 -7.37 20.93
C LEU A 244 -16.79 -7.91 22.21
N TYR A 245 -16.02 -8.65 23.01
CA TYR A 245 -16.42 -9.12 24.33
C TYR A 245 -15.73 -8.30 25.43
N GLY A 246 -16.56 -7.69 26.28
CA GLY A 246 -16.06 -6.75 27.29
C GLY A 246 -15.38 -5.55 26.64
N THR A 247 -14.19 -5.20 27.12
CA THR A 247 -13.41 -4.06 26.62
C THR A 247 -12.11 -4.44 25.93
N ASN A 248 -11.74 -5.72 25.93
CA ASN A 248 -10.36 -6.12 25.61
C ASN A 248 -10.22 -7.42 24.81
N ARG A 249 -11.32 -8.07 24.44
CA ARG A 249 -11.28 -9.35 23.72
C ARG A 249 -12.13 -9.30 22.47
N VAL A 250 -11.57 -9.63 21.32
CA VAL A 250 -12.31 -9.71 20.05
C VAL A 250 -12.28 -11.13 19.53
N VAL A 251 -13.42 -11.61 19.05
CA VAL A 251 -13.53 -12.89 18.37
C VAL A 251 -13.93 -12.66 16.93
N VAL A 252 -13.25 -13.35 16.02
CA VAL A 252 -13.65 -13.44 14.62
C VAL A 252 -13.89 -14.90 14.28
N ARG A 253 -14.99 -15.24 13.63
CA ARG A 253 -15.22 -16.58 13.08
C ARG A 253 -15.46 -16.47 11.59
N TYR A 254 -14.83 -17.36 10.84
CA TYR A 254 -15.02 -17.41 9.41
C TYR A 254 -14.86 -18.83 8.87
N THR A 255 -15.50 -19.08 7.74
CA THR A 255 -15.40 -20.30 6.95
C THR A 255 -14.64 -20.00 5.67
N TRP A 256 -13.62 -20.81 5.39
CA TRP A 256 -12.90 -20.81 4.14
C TRP A 256 -13.44 -21.93 3.24
N HIS A 257 -14.10 -21.54 2.15
CA HIS A 257 -14.68 -22.43 1.16
C HIS A 257 -13.60 -22.91 0.19
N LEU A 258 -13.25 -24.19 0.28
CA LEU A 258 -12.29 -24.86 -0.60
C LEU A 258 -13.00 -25.92 -1.44
N VAL A 259 -12.44 -26.22 -2.61
CA VAL A 259 -12.93 -27.32 -3.48
C VAL A 259 -12.94 -28.67 -2.73
N ALA A 260 -11.99 -28.86 -1.82
CA ALA A 260 -11.87 -30.08 -1.00
C ALA A 260 -12.79 -30.09 0.25
N GLY A 261 -13.61 -29.05 0.44
CA GLY A 261 -14.52 -28.90 1.58
C GLY A 261 -14.18 -27.70 2.47
N ASP A 262 -15.20 -27.23 3.18
CA ASP A 262 -15.13 -26.05 4.03
C ASP A 262 -14.19 -26.24 5.22
N LYS A 263 -13.48 -25.17 5.59
CA LYS A 263 -12.65 -25.12 6.80
C LYS A 263 -13.08 -23.95 7.69
N ALA A 264 -13.47 -24.26 8.92
CA ALA A 264 -13.85 -23.25 9.90
C ALA A 264 -12.63 -22.78 10.70
N TYR A 265 -12.54 -21.47 10.89
CA TYR A 265 -11.48 -20.79 11.63
C TYR A 265 -12.07 -19.81 12.65
N GLY A 266 -11.32 -19.62 13.74
CA GLY A 266 -11.64 -18.66 14.78
C GLY A 266 -10.39 -17.87 15.19
N PHE A 267 -10.48 -16.55 15.26
CA PHE A 267 -9.47 -15.71 15.90
C PHE A 267 -9.94 -15.34 17.29
N ASP A 268 -9.09 -15.58 18.28
CA ASP A 268 -9.26 -15.14 19.67
C ASP A 268 -8.20 -14.07 19.96
N ILE A 269 -8.63 -12.82 20.06
CA ILE A 269 -7.74 -11.66 20.04
C ILE A 269 -7.79 -10.97 21.40
N ASP A 270 -6.68 -11.05 22.14
CA ASP A 270 -6.43 -10.21 23.31
C ASP A 270 -5.89 -8.84 22.86
N LEU A 271 -6.69 -7.79 23.01
CA LEU A 271 -6.37 -6.46 22.49
C LEU A 271 -5.25 -5.77 23.24
N GLU A 272 -5.14 -5.98 24.56
CA GLU A 272 -4.08 -5.37 25.37
C GLU A 272 -2.73 -5.97 25.04
N GLY A 273 -2.62 -7.30 25.06
CA GLY A 273 -1.37 -7.97 24.68
C GLY A 273 -1.02 -7.74 23.20
N LEU A 274 -2.01 -7.62 22.30
CA LEU A 274 -1.76 -7.24 20.91
C LEU A 274 -1.18 -5.83 20.80
N ARG A 275 -1.76 -4.88 21.55
CA ARG A 275 -1.29 -3.49 21.60
C ARG A 275 0.12 -3.40 22.19
N GLU A 276 0.38 -4.07 23.30
CA GLU A 276 1.71 -4.12 23.93
C GLU A 276 2.77 -4.71 23.00
N ARG A 277 2.44 -5.83 22.32
CA ARG A 277 3.34 -6.43 21.34
C ARG A 277 3.62 -5.48 20.18
N ARG A 278 2.62 -4.76 19.67
CA ARG A 278 2.82 -3.78 18.60
C ARG A 278 3.66 -2.59 19.03
N LEU A 279 3.37 -2.04 20.21
CA LEU A 279 4.20 -1.02 20.85
C LEU A 279 5.66 -1.47 20.94
N ARG A 280 5.90 -2.71 21.36
CA ARG A 280 7.25 -3.23 21.55
C ARG A 280 7.99 -3.46 20.24
N LEU A 281 7.30 -4.03 19.23
CA LEU A 281 7.95 -4.49 17.99
C LEU A 281 8.03 -3.41 16.91
N PHE A 282 7.04 -2.54 16.84
CA PHE A 282 6.87 -1.59 15.74
C PHE A 282 6.81 -0.16 16.22
N ASP A 283 6.84 0.05 17.55
CA ASP A 283 6.40 1.29 18.19
C ASP A 283 5.14 1.79 17.49
N ASP A 284 4.01 1.11 17.71
CA ASP A 284 2.73 1.49 17.08
C ASP A 284 1.51 1.32 17.99
N PRO A 285 1.10 2.45 18.62
CA PRO A 285 -0.20 2.84 19.12
C PRO A 285 -1.43 2.12 18.65
N ARG A 286 -1.54 2.02 17.34
CA ARG A 286 -2.84 2.26 16.72
C ARG A 286 -3.63 0.98 16.58
N ALA A 287 -4.90 1.11 16.92
CA ALA A 287 -5.92 0.10 16.69
C ALA A 287 -6.03 -0.26 15.21
N SER A 288 -5.93 0.73 14.33
CA SER A 288 -6.07 0.54 12.89
C SER A 288 -5.04 -0.39 12.27
N ALA A 289 -3.76 -0.16 12.57
CA ALA A 289 -2.66 -0.95 12.04
C ALA A 289 -2.66 -2.38 12.61
N ALA A 290 -3.04 -2.52 13.89
CA ALA A 290 -3.29 -3.83 14.51
C ALA A 290 -4.44 -4.56 13.80
N ALA A 291 -5.55 -3.88 13.61
CA ALA A 291 -6.77 -4.42 13.01
C ALA A 291 -6.57 -4.82 11.55
N TRP A 292 -5.88 -4.00 10.76
CA TRP A 292 -5.55 -4.32 9.37
C TRP A 292 -4.76 -5.63 9.28
N ARG A 293 -3.69 -5.76 10.09
CA ARG A 293 -2.82 -6.94 10.05
C ARG A 293 -3.56 -8.22 10.40
N VAL A 294 -4.44 -8.16 11.42
CA VAL A 294 -5.32 -9.28 11.75
C VAL A 294 -6.36 -9.51 10.65
N GLY A 295 -6.95 -8.45 10.10
CA GLY A 295 -8.01 -8.50 9.09
C GLY A 295 -7.58 -9.07 7.74
N VAL A 296 -6.33 -8.84 7.31
CA VAL A 296 -5.81 -9.41 6.05
C VAL A 296 -5.35 -10.87 6.20
N THR A 297 -5.16 -11.34 7.44
CA THR A 297 -4.60 -12.67 7.73
C THR A 297 -5.37 -13.83 7.06
N PRO A 298 -6.72 -13.87 7.05
CA PRO A 298 -7.45 -14.95 6.36
C PRO A 298 -7.09 -15.08 4.88
N PHE A 299 -6.82 -13.96 4.22
CA PHE A 299 -6.60 -13.88 2.78
C PHE A 299 -5.15 -14.18 2.38
N SER A 300 -4.20 -14.09 3.31
CA SER A 300 -2.80 -14.44 3.06
C SER A 300 -2.50 -15.94 3.18
N GLN A 301 -3.50 -16.74 3.55
CA GLN A 301 -3.43 -18.21 3.69
C GLN A 301 -2.19 -18.70 4.47
N PRO A 302 -1.94 -18.17 5.68
CA PRO A 302 -0.77 -18.55 6.45
C PRO A 302 -0.89 -20.01 6.94
N VAL A 303 0.26 -20.69 7.02
CA VAL A 303 0.37 -21.99 7.67
C VAL A 303 0.55 -21.77 9.16
N TRP A 304 -0.46 -22.12 9.96
CA TRP A 304 -0.43 -22.00 11.41
C TRP A 304 0.35 -23.15 12.04
N ARG A 305 1.27 -22.83 12.94
CA ARG A 305 1.98 -23.83 13.77
C ARG A 305 1.12 -24.15 14.98
N ASP A 306 0.85 -25.44 15.19
CA ASP A 306 0.13 -25.99 16.35
C ASP A 306 -1.20 -25.29 16.71
N PRO A 307 -2.14 -25.10 15.76
CA PRO A 307 -3.40 -24.46 16.08
C PRO A 307 -4.29 -25.33 16.96
N GLN A 308 -5.04 -24.71 17.87
CA GLN A 308 -5.98 -25.42 18.72
C GLN A 308 -7.28 -25.69 17.94
N VAL A 309 -7.70 -26.94 17.81
CA VAL A 309 -8.99 -27.29 17.18
C VAL A 309 -10.01 -27.59 18.27
N VAL A 310 -11.11 -26.83 18.28
CA VAL A 310 -12.23 -27.02 19.21
C VAL A 310 -13.53 -26.98 18.41
N ASP A 311 -14.37 -28.01 18.57
CA ASP A 311 -15.66 -28.15 17.88
C ASP A 311 -15.59 -27.96 16.35
N GLY A 312 -14.53 -28.49 15.73
CA GLY A 312 -14.31 -28.39 14.29
C GLY A 312 -13.81 -27.01 13.81
N VAL A 313 -13.61 -26.06 14.72
CA VAL A 313 -13.06 -24.73 14.43
C VAL A 313 -11.58 -24.70 14.78
N THR A 314 -10.76 -24.25 13.83
CA THR A 314 -9.32 -24.03 14.05
C THR A 314 -9.12 -22.65 14.67
N TRP A 315 -8.75 -22.61 15.94
CA TRP A 315 -8.56 -21.38 16.71
C TRP A 315 -7.12 -20.88 16.68
N ILE A 316 -6.97 -19.58 16.40
CA ILE A 316 -5.72 -18.84 16.39
C ILE A 316 -5.81 -17.73 17.42
N ARG A 317 -4.79 -17.64 18.28
CA ARG A 317 -4.73 -16.61 19.32
C ARG A 317 -3.82 -15.46 18.90
N PHE A 318 -4.30 -14.24 19.09
CA PHE A 318 -3.53 -13.01 18.91
C PHE A 318 -3.38 -12.29 20.24
N GLY A 319 -2.23 -11.63 20.43
CA GLY A 319 -1.96 -10.83 21.62
C GLY A 319 -1.50 -11.61 22.85
N VAL A 320 -1.43 -12.93 22.80
CA VAL A 320 -0.89 -13.72 23.93
C VAL A 320 0.64 -13.59 23.96
N SER A 321 1.19 -13.28 25.13
CA SER A 321 2.64 -13.35 25.38
C SER A 321 3.13 -14.78 25.16
N GLU A 322 4.12 -14.98 24.29
CA GLU A 322 4.93 -16.20 24.27
C GLU A 322 5.86 -16.25 25.48
#